data_AF-A0A920PPC2-F1
#
_entry.id   AF-A0A920PPC2-F1
#
_cell.length_a   1.000
_cell.length_b   1.000
_cell.length_c   1.000
_cell.angle_alpha   90.00
_cell.angle_beta   90.00
_cell.angle_gamma   90.00
#
_symmetry.space_group_name_H-M   'P 1'
#
loop_
_entity.id
_entity.type
_entity.pdbx_description
1 polymer ?
#
loop_
_entity_poly.entity_id
_entity_poly.type
_entity_poly.pdbx_seq_one_letter_code
_entity_poly.pdbx_strand_id
1 'polypeptide(L)'
;MFLARGAEFDHVCTFADDLRKEVNGDDVTYVVNRNINYTNICHYRCGFCAFSKSSTRKGLRDQPYLLDTGEITRRAAEAWDRGGTEVCLQGGIHPDFTGETYLSICRAIRPSVA
;
A
#
# COMPACT_ATOMS: atom_id res chain seq x y z
N MET A 1 -5.23 22.33 13.39
CA MET A 1 -5.91 21.57 12.31
C MET A 1 -6.99 20.63 12.84
N PHE A 2 -6.70 19.61 13.66
CA PHE A 2 -7.72 18.62 14.10
C PHE A 2 -8.87 19.16 14.99
N LEU A 3 -8.71 20.35 15.55
CA LEU A 3 -9.74 21.03 16.36
C LEU A 3 -10.54 22.08 15.58
N ALA A 4 -10.17 22.42 14.34
CA ALA A 4 -10.87 23.43 13.55
C ALA A 4 -12.31 22.98 13.28
N ARG A 5 -13.27 23.88 13.48
CA ARG A 5 -14.71 23.63 13.26
C ARG A 5 -15.36 24.85 12.61
N GLY A 6 -16.49 24.63 11.96
CA GLY A 6 -17.25 25.72 11.31
C GLY A 6 -16.35 26.56 10.40
N ALA A 7 -16.40 27.88 10.55
CA ALA A 7 -15.64 28.81 9.73
C ALA A 7 -14.12 28.56 9.72
N GLU A 8 -13.54 28.06 10.82
CA GLU A 8 -12.10 27.75 10.86
C GLU A 8 -11.74 26.56 9.95
N PHE A 9 -12.65 25.59 9.80
CA PHE A 9 -12.46 24.46 8.88
C PHE A 9 -12.42 24.96 7.44
N ASP A 10 -13.36 25.85 7.09
CA ASP A 10 -13.41 26.44 5.75
C ASP A 10 -12.13 27.22 5.43
N HIS A 11 -11.62 28.00 6.38
CA HIS A 11 -10.36 28.73 6.20
C HIS A 11 -9.17 27.79 5.96
N VAL A 12 -9.09 26.66 6.67
CA VAL A 12 -8.03 25.66 6.45
C VAL A 12 -8.15 25.04 5.07
N CYS A 13 -9.36 24.71 4.63
CA CYS A 13 -9.59 24.12 3.31
C CYS A 13 -9.22 25.09 2.18
N THR A 14 -9.65 26.35 2.26
CA THR A 14 -9.31 27.37 1.26
C THR A 14 -7.81 27.60 1.18
N PHE A 15 -7.16 27.79 2.33
CA PHE A 15 -5.71 27.99 2.35
C PHE A 15 -4.95 26.80 1.77
N ALA A 16 -5.39 25.57 2.08
CA ALA A 16 -4.79 24.37 1.52
C ALA A 16 -4.98 24.28 0.00
N ASP A 17 -6.13 24.69 -0.53
CA ASP A 17 -6.40 24.70 -1.96
C ASP A 17 -5.57 25.76 -2.71
N ASP A 18 -5.48 26.96 -2.14
CA ASP A 18 -4.65 28.05 -2.67
C ASP A 18 -3.17 27.64 -2.71
N LEU A 19 -2.65 27.06 -1.62
CA LEU A 19 -1.28 26.56 -1.56
C LEU A 19 -1.07 25.39 -2.54
N ARG A 20 -2.03 24.48 -2.66
CA ARG A 20 -1.97 23.39 -3.64
C ARG A 20 -1.86 23.94 -5.05
N LYS A 21 -2.63 24.97 -5.39
CA LYS A 21 -2.63 25.64 -6.70
C LYS A 21 -1.32 26.41 -6.95
N GLU A 22 -0.77 27.09 -5.95
CA GLU A 22 0.52 27.78 -6.06
C GLU A 22 1.66 26.79 -6.34
N VAL A 23 1.69 25.67 -5.61
CA VAL A 23 2.79 24.69 -5.69
C VAL A 23 2.65 23.74 -6.88
N ASN A 24 1.43 23.30 -7.20
CA ASN A 24 1.19 22.24 -8.18
C ASN A 24 0.38 22.67 -9.41
N GLY A 25 -0.18 23.88 -9.42
CA GLY A 25 -1.09 24.33 -10.48
C GLY A 25 -2.44 23.61 -10.47
N ASP A 26 -3.06 23.56 -11.66
CA ASP A 26 -4.39 22.97 -11.86
C ASP A 26 -4.34 21.53 -12.42
N ASP A 27 -3.17 21.04 -12.79
CA ASP A 27 -2.99 19.70 -13.33
C ASP A 27 -3.19 18.63 -12.25
N VAL A 28 -4.06 17.66 -12.54
CA VAL A 28 -4.30 16.49 -11.68
C VAL A 28 -3.71 15.26 -12.36
N THR A 29 -2.75 14.62 -11.69
CA THR A 29 -2.07 13.42 -12.19
C THR A 29 -2.56 12.17 -11.47
N TYR A 30 -2.35 11.00 -12.09
CA TYR A 30 -2.69 9.71 -11.51
C TYR A 30 -1.66 8.64 -11.91
N VAL A 31 -1.64 7.53 -11.16
CA VAL A 31 -0.79 6.37 -11.43
C VAL A 31 -1.67 5.12 -11.58
N VAL A 32 -1.45 4.34 -12.62
CA VAL A 32 -2.04 3.01 -12.75
C VAL A 32 -1.19 2.04 -11.93
N ASN A 33 -1.63 1.80 -10.69
CA ASN A 33 -0.92 0.99 -9.71
C ASN A 33 -1.57 -0.39 -9.52
N ARG A 34 -0.75 -1.41 -9.28
CA ARG A 34 -1.18 -2.67 -8.69
C ARG A 34 -0.63 -2.84 -7.28
N ASN A 35 -1.53 -2.91 -6.31
CA ASN A 35 -1.18 -3.29 -4.94
C ASN A 35 -1.09 -4.82 -4.83
N ILE A 36 0.08 -5.31 -4.40
CA ILE A 36 0.38 -6.72 -4.18
C ILE A 36 0.62 -6.91 -2.69
N ASN A 37 -0.43 -7.39 -2.02
CA ASN A 37 -0.35 -7.83 -0.63
C ASN A 37 0.35 -9.18 -0.56
N TYR A 38 1.67 -9.22 -0.34
CA TYR A 38 2.46 -10.47 -0.39
C TYR A 38 2.33 -11.31 0.89
N THR A 39 1.90 -10.73 2.01
CA THR A 39 1.54 -11.48 3.23
C THR A 39 0.60 -10.66 4.11
N ASN A 40 -0.33 -11.33 4.80
CA ASN A 40 -1.10 -10.71 5.89
C ASN A 40 -0.60 -11.13 7.28
N ILE A 41 0.55 -11.80 7.38
CA ILE A 41 1.19 -12.20 8.63
C ILE A 41 1.92 -10.98 9.21
N CYS A 42 1.58 -10.59 10.43
CA CYS A 42 2.15 -9.43 11.08
C CYS A 42 2.47 -9.72 12.55
N HIS A 43 3.66 -9.35 13.00
CA HIS A 43 4.06 -9.44 14.39
C HIS A 43 3.28 -8.47 15.30
N TYR A 44 2.84 -7.33 14.76
CA TYR A 44 2.17 -6.27 15.51
C TYR A 44 0.65 -6.41 15.55
N ARG A 45 0.03 -5.77 16.55
CA ARG A 45 -1.41 -5.86 16.84
C ARG A 45 -2.11 -4.49 16.86
N CYS A 46 -2.01 -3.75 15.76
CA CYS A 46 -2.66 -2.44 15.64
C CYS A 46 -4.20 -2.58 15.69
N GLY A 47 -4.89 -1.73 16.46
CA GLY A 47 -6.34 -1.81 16.66
C GLY A 47 -7.19 -1.55 15.39
N PHE A 48 -6.61 -0.85 14.42
CA PHE A 48 -7.26 -0.45 13.17
C PHE A 48 -6.86 -1.32 11.95
N CYS A 49 -5.82 -2.15 12.07
CA CYS A 49 -5.23 -2.83 10.91
C CYS A 49 -5.94 -4.15 10.58
N ALA A 50 -6.13 -4.41 9.29
CA ALA A 50 -6.70 -5.67 8.79
C ALA A 50 -5.77 -6.87 9.03
N PHE A 51 -4.45 -6.68 8.96
CA PHE A 51 -3.43 -7.72 9.21
C PHE A 51 -3.20 -8.01 10.70
N SER A 52 -3.67 -7.12 11.59
CA SER A 52 -3.60 -7.33 13.04
C SER A 52 -4.50 -8.49 13.44
N LYS A 53 -3.89 -9.64 13.75
CA LYS A 53 -4.61 -10.82 14.22
C LYS A 53 -4.58 -10.86 15.75
N SER A 54 -5.55 -10.20 16.38
CA SER A 54 -5.86 -10.42 17.80
C SER A 54 -6.63 -11.74 17.95
N SER A 55 -6.37 -12.47 19.04
CA SER A 55 -6.99 -13.78 19.33
C SER A 55 -8.52 -13.76 19.43
N THR A 56 -9.13 -12.58 19.55
CA THR A 56 -10.54 -12.36 19.88
C THR A 56 -11.50 -12.28 18.69
N ARG A 57 -11.05 -12.26 17.43
CA ARG A 57 -11.93 -12.20 16.24
C ARG A 57 -11.57 -13.26 15.18
N LYS A 58 -11.36 -14.51 15.61
CA LYS A 58 -10.92 -15.62 14.75
C LYS A 58 -11.84 -15.95 13.55
N GLY A 59 -13.13 -15.56 13.58
CA GLY A 59 -14.10 -15.93 12.54
C GLY A 59 -14.34 -14.92 11.41
N LEU A 60 -13.85 -13.68 11.52
CA LEU A 60 -14.11 -12.59 10.54
C LEU A 60 -12.87 -12.16 9.76
N ARG A 61 -11.75 -12.90 9.89
CA ARG A 61 -10.49 -12.52 9.25
C ARG A 61 -9.99 -13.64 8.35
N ASP A 62 -9.40 -13.24 7.23
CA ASP A 62 -8.75 -14.15 6.28
C ASP A 62 -7.72 -15.02 6.98
N GLN A 63 -7.44 -16.20 6.43
CA GLN A 63 -6.36 -17.05 6.93
C GLN A 63 -4.99 -16.37 6.75
N PRO A 64 -4.01 -16.63 7.65
CA PRO A 64 -2.64 -16.22 7.43
C PRO A 64 -2.13 -16.75 6.08
N TYR A 65 -1.47 -15.90 5.28
CA TYR A 65 -0.87 -16.32 4.02
C TYR A 65 0.46 -15.62 3.77
N LEU A 66 1.28 -16.27 2.96
CA LEU A 66 2.48 -15.74 2.34
C LEU A 66 2.44 -16.15 0.87
N LEU A 67 2.43 -15.19 -0.04
CA LEU A 67 2.49 -15.46 -1.46
C LEU A 67 3.89 -15.99 -1.80
N ASP A 68 3.95 -16.98 -2.69
CA ASP A 68 5.21 -17.38 -3.29
C ASP A 68 5.70 -16.30 -4.27
N THR A 69 7.01 -16.30 -4.52
CA THR A 69 7.63 -15.33 -5.42
C THR A 69 7.05 -15.40 -6.84
N GLY A 70 6.63 -16.58 -7.32
CA GLY A 70 6.04 -16.74 -8.65
C GLY A 70 4.69 -16.04 -8.76
N GLU A 71 3.85 -16.10 -7.73
CA GLU A 71 2.59 -15.35 -7.72
C GLU A 71 2.82 -13.83 -7.65
N ILE A 72 3.87 -13.38 -6.93
CA ILE A 72 4.24 -11.96 -6.90
C ILE A 72 4.66 -11.48 -8.30
N THR A 73 5.53 -12.21 -8.98
CA THR A 73 6.00 -11.84 -10.33
C THR A 73 4.88 -11.94 -11.37
N ARG A 74 4.01 -12.96 -11.28
CA ARG A 74 2.83 -13.09 -12.15
C ARG A 74 1.92 -11.87 -12.02
N ARG A 75 1.65 -11.40 -10.79
CA ARG A 75 0.83 -10.20 -10.56
C ARG A 75 1.49 -8.92 -11.05
N ALA A 76 2.83 -8.83 -10.98
CA ALA A 76 3.56 -7.70 -11.51
C ALA A 76 3.53 -7.67 -13.04
N ALA A 77 3.74 -8.81 -13.70
CA ALA A 77 3.60 -8.96 -15.15
C ALA A 77 2.17 -8.61 -15.61
N GLU A 78 1.15 -9.13 -14.93
CA GLU A 78 -0.26 -8.80 -15.22
C GLU A 78 -0.53 -7.28 -15.10
N ALA A 79 0.10 -6.60 -14.13
CA ALA A 79 -0.03 -5.16 -13.99
C ALA A 79 0.61 -4.43 -15.17
N TRP A 80 1.82 -4.83 -15.57
CA TRP A 80 2.53 -4.29 -16.72
C TRP A 80 1.75 -4.46 -18.02
N ASP A 81 1.26 -5.67 -18.31
CA ASP A 81 0.48 -5.99 -19.50
C ASP A 81 -0.81 -5.17 -19.61
N ARG A 82 -1.30 -4.65 -18.47
CA ARG A 82 -2.48 -3.78 -18.38
C ARG A 82 -2.15 -2.29 -18.38
N GLY A 83 -0.91 -1.91 -18.66
CA GLY A 83 -0.44 -0.51 -18.69
C GLY A 83 -0.15 0.07 -17.30
N GLY A 84 0.02 -0.77 -16.29
CA GLY A 84 0.46 -0.35 -14.96
C GLY A 84 1.89 0.17 -14.97
N THR A 85 2.11 1.33 -14.39
CA THR A 85 3.44 1.96 -14.28
C THR A 85 4.07 1.76 -12.91
N GLU A 86 3.31 1.23 -11.94
CA GLU A 86 3.77 0.99 -10.58
C GLU A 86 3.15 -0.29 -9.99
N VAL A 87 3.96 -1.01 -9.21
CA VAL A 87 3.49 -2.04 -8.28
C VAL A 87 3.80 -1.61 -6.86
N CYS A 88 2.79 -1.64 -5.98
CA CYS A 88 2.99 -1.38 -4.55
C CYS A 88 3.05 -2.71 -3.81
N LEU A 89 4.19 -3.03 -3.21
CA LEU A 89 4.35 -4.22 -2.38
C LEU A 89 3.97 -3.87 -0.94
N GLN A 90 2.86 -4.44 -0.46
CA GLN A 90 2.40 -4.25 0.90
C GLN A 90 2.30 -5.59 1.63
N GLY A 91 2.52 -5.57 2.93
CA GLY A 91 2.40 -6.78 3.72
C GLY A 91 2.42 -6.49 5.20
N GLY A 92 2.06 -7.49 5.99
CA GLY A 92 2.34 -7.47 7.41
C GLY A 92 3.85 -7.51 7.69
N ILE A 93 4.23 -7.10 8.91
CA ILE A 93 5.61 -7.19 9.38
C ILE A 93 5.87 -8.64 9.78
N HIS A 94 6.26 -9.45 8.80
CA HIS A 94 6.50 -10.88 8.96
C HIS A 94 7.75 -11.11 9.84
N PRO A 95 7.69 -11.94 10.89
CA PRO A 95 8.80 -12.12 11.85
C PRO A 95 10.07 -12.68 11.21
N ASP A 96 9.91 -13.51 10.17
CA ASP A 96 11.05 -14.16 9.49
C ASP A 96 11.63 -13.34 8.33
N PHE A 97 11.06 -12.18 8.00
CA PHE A 97 11.53 -11.38 6.87
C PHE A 97 12.76 -10.57 7.26
N THR A 98 13.73 -10.54 6.35
CA THR A 98 14.94 -9.72 6.48
C THR A 98 15.05 -8.77 5.29
N GLY A 99 16.04 -7.87 5.31
CA GLY A 99 16.35 -7.03 4.15
C GLY A 99 16.56 -7.83 2.86
N GLU A 100 17.16 -9.01 2.96
CA GLU A 100 17.39 -9.88 1.80
C GLU A 100 16.09 -10.40 1.20
N THR A 101 15.05 -10.64 2.02
CA THR A 101 13.73 -11.03 1.52
C THR A 101 13.17 -9.98 0.56
N TYR A 102 13.21 -8.70 0.94
CA TYR A 102 12.72 -7.61 0.09
C TYR A 102 13.56 -7.43 -1.17
N LEU A 103 14.88 -7.53 -1.06
CA LEU A 103 15.78 -7.48 -2.22
C LEU A 103 15.49 -8.64 -3.19
N SER A 104 15.24 -9.84 -2.68
CA SER A 104 14.91 -11.02 -3.49
C SER A 104 13.62 -10.81 -4.28
N ILE A 105 12.59 -10.20 -3.67
CA ILE A 105 11.32 -9.88 -4.34
C ILE A 105 11.56 -8.86 -5.46
N CYS A 106 12.29 -7.77 -5.21
CA CYS A 106 12.59 -6.76 -6.23
C CYS A 106 13.39 -7.36 -7.40
N ARG A 107 14.38 -8.21 -7.12
CA ARG A 107 15.17 -8.90 -8.15
C ARG A 107 14.34 -9.87 -8.96
N ALA A 108 13.34 -10.53 -8.35
CA ALA A 108 12.45 -11.44 -9.05
C ALA A 108 11.44 -10.73 -9.95
N ILE A 109 10.93 -9.56 -9.54
CA ILE A 109 9.97 -8.77 -10.32
C ILE A 109 10.61 -8.12 -11.55
N ARG A 110 11.84 -7.62 -11.44
CA ARG A 110 12.44 -6.81 -12.51
C ARG A 110 12.44 -7.49 -13.89
N PRO A 111 12.77 -8.79 -14.03
CA PRO A 111 12.72 -9.46 -15.33
C PRO A 111 11.30 -9.74 -15.86
N SER A 112 10.26 -9.67 -15.01
CA SER A 112 8.87 -9.97 -15.41
C SER A 112 8.12 -8.77 -15.97
N VAL A 113 8.75 -7.59 -16.02
CA VAL A 113 8.20 -6.35 -16.56
C VAL A 113 9.24 -5.74 -17.51
N ALA A 114 9.02 -5.89 -18.81
CA ALA A 114 9.95 -5.46 -19.87
C ALA A 114 9.18 -4.86 -21.05
#